data_AF-A0A2T7T2P0-F1
#
_entry.id   AF-A0A2T7T2P0-F1
#
_cell.length_a   1.000
_cell.length_b   1.000
_cell.length_c   1.000
_cell.angle_alpha   90.00
_cell.angle_beta   90.00
_cell.angle_gamma   90.00
#
_symmetry.space_group_name_H-M   'P 1'
#
loop_
_entity.id
_entity.type
_entity.pdbx_description
1 polymer ?
#
loop_
_entity_poly.entity_id
_entity_poly.type
_entity_poly.pdbx_seq_one_letter_code
_entity_poly.pdbx_strand_id
1 'polypeptide(L)'
;MIRVRLFWLAGWFAAWALWGGAHAQNMGSAASDGSELQAEPQDIAIQRQALAVQRDAILKSDEQRQALCWQKFAVNACLIESRRIRRQALDPLAQQELVLNARERAWRSTQRDLRLLGKQPDKQGTP
;
A
#
# COMPACT_ATOMS: atom_id res chain seq x y z
N MET A 1 -29.88 -41.38 -6.66
CA MET A 1 -30.60 -40.21 -7.21
C MET A 1 -29.71 -38.99 -7.05
N ILE A 2 -29.06 -38.57 -8.14
CA ILE A 2 -28.20 -37.39 -8.20
C ILE A 2 -28.92 -36.39 -9.10
N ARG A 3 -29.27 -35.22 -8.57
CA ARG A 3 -29.74 -34.09 -9.36
C ARG A 3 -28.91 -32.87 -9.03
N VAL A 4 -27.85 -32.72 -9.81
CA VAL A 4 -27.11 -31.46 -9.99
C VAL A 4 -28.04 -30.45 -10.65
N ARG A 5 -28.13 -29.24 -10.11
CA ARG A 5 -28.68 -28.08 -10.80
C ARG A 5 -27.68 -26.93 -10.71
N LEU A 6 -26.99 -26.70 -11.83
CA LEU A 6 -26.44 -25.41 -12.21
C LEU A 6 -27.59 -24.42 -12.51
N PHE A 7 -27.21 -23.14 -12.63
CA PHE A 7 -27.94 -21.96 -13.12
C PHE A 7 -28.49 -21.03 -12.03
N TRP A 8 -27.83 -19.87 -11.84
CA TRP A 8 -28.26 -18.63 -12.49
C TRP A 8 -27.16 -17.55 -12.48
N LEU A 9 -26.76 -17.13 -13.68
CA LEU A 9 -26.13 -15.85 -14.00
C LEU A 9 -27.25 -14.83 -14.27
N ALA A 10 -26.98 -13.54 -14.03
CA ALA A 10 -27.62 -12.33 -14.59
C ALA A 10 -28.27 -11.40 -13.57
N GLY A 11 -27.60 -10.27 -13.27
CA GLY A 11 -28.18 -9.17 -12.49
C GLY A 11 -27.25 -7.97 -12.30
N TRP A 12 -26.35 -7.69 -13.24
CA TRP A 12 -25.22 -6.79 -13.01
C TRP A 12 -24.96 -5.83 -14.19
N PHE A 13 -25.96 -5.14 -14.76
CA PHE A 13 -25.65 -4.16 -15.84
C PHE A 13 -26.57 -2.93 -16.01
N ALA A 14 -27.51 -2.63 -15.11
CA ALA A 14 -28.50 -1.56 -15.36
C ALA A 14 -28.41 -0.29 -14.48
N ALA A 15 -27.24 0.10 -13.96
CA ALA A 15 -27.15 1.23 -13.01
C ALA A 15 -26.00 2.23 -13.22
N TRP A 16 -25.34 2.26 -14.38
CA TRP A 16 -24.15 3.12 -14.61
C TRP A 16 -24.36 4.39 -15.46
N ALA A 17 -25.57 4.66 -15.96
CA ALA A 17 -25.77 5.66 -17.02
C ALA A 17 -26.36 7.02 -16.57
N LEU A 18 -26.29 7.39 -15.29
CA LEU A 18 -26.98 8.60 -14.79
C LEU A 18 -26.18 9.41 -13.75
N TRP A 19 -24.86 9.50 -13.88
CA TRP A 19 -24.03 10.46 -13.13
C TRP A 19 -23.34 11.41 -14.10
N GLY A 20 -24.09 12.42 -14.52
CA GLY A 20 -23.54 13.61 -15.17
C GLY A 20 -22.88 14.55 -14.16
N GLY A 21 -22.02 15.45 -14.66
CA GLY A 21 -21.52 16.58 -13.88
C GLY A 21 -20.30 17.24 -14.51
N ALA A 22 -20.51 18.32 -15.24
CA ALA A 22 -19.48 19.21 -15.75
C ALA A 22 -18.69 19.86 -14.61
N HIS A 23 -17.36 19.87 -14.69
CA HIS A 23 -16.51 20.62 -13.76
C HIS A 23 -15.83 21.80 -14.47
N ALA A 24 -16.28 23.01 -14.09
CA ALA A 24 -15.64 24.27 -14.43
C ALA A 24 -14.27 24.39 -13.74
N GLN A 25 -13.32 24.95 -14.46
CA GLN A 25 -11.93 25.14 -14.05
C GLN A 25 -11.82 26.49 -13.32
N ASN A 26 -11.27 26.49 -12.10
CA ASN A 26 -10.84 27.71 -11.42
C ASN A 26 -9.44 27.47 -10.87
N MET A 27 -8.47 28.26 -11.33
CA MET A 27 -7.05 28.16 -10.99
C MET A 27 -6.68 29.34 -10.09
N GLY A 28 -6.41 29.07 -8.82
CA GLY A 28 -5.98 30.06 -7.83
C GLY A 28 -4.70 29.58 -7.12
N SER A 29 -3.69 30.45 -7.13
CA SER A 29 -2.30 30.24 -6.69
C SER A 29 -2.13 29.72 -5.26
N ALA A 30 -1.37 28.62 -5.11
CA ALA A 30 -1.05 27.96 -3.84
C ALA A 30 0.45 27.60 -3.75
N ALA A 31 1.34 28.59 -3.82
CA ALA A 31 2.78 28.34 -4.00
C ALA A 31 3.60 28.23 -2.70
N SER A 32 3.12 28.73 -1.56
CA SER A 32 3.93 28.77 -0.31
C SER A 32 3.54 27.74 0.75
N ASP A 33 2.28 27.30 0.79
CA ASP A 33 1.78 26.27 1.73
C ASP A 33 2.15 24.84 1.30
N GLY A 34 2.59 24.67 0.04
CA GLY A 34 2.91 23.36 -0.54
C GLY A 34 4.20 22.74 -0.03
N SER A 35 5.15 23.51 0.50
CA SER A 35 6.51 23.01 0.78
C SER A 35 6.61 22.12 2.02
N GLU A 36 5.84 22.38 3.08
CA GLU A 36 5.77 21.50 4.26
C GLU A 36 4.91 20.25 3.98
N LEU A 37 3.84 20.40 3.20
CA LEU A 37 2.98 19.29 2.78
C LEU A 37 3.69 18.30 1.83
N GLN A 38 4.74 18.75 1.12
CA GLN A 38 5.53 17.97 0.16
C GLN A 38 6.76 17.29 0.75
N ALA A 39 7.23 17.64 1.96
CA ALA A 39 8.41 17.04 2.57
C ALA A 39 8.18 15.59 3.06
N GLU A 40 7.03 15.33 3.71
CA GLU A 40 6.68 14.01 4.23
C GLU A 40 6.61 12.86 3.19
N PRO A 41 6.11 13.04 1.95
CA PRO A 41 6.09 11.95 0.96
C PRO A 41 7.49 11.53 0.47
N GLN A 42 8.48 12.43 0.45
CA GLN A 42 9.85 12.07 0.04
C GLN A 42 10.53 11.18 1.08
N ASP A 43 10.41 11.51 2.36
CA ASP A 43 10.96 10.72 3.45
C ASP A 43 10.36 9.31 3.50
N ILE A 44 9.04 9.20 3.31
CA ILE A 44 8.34 7.91 3.25
C ILE A 44 8.85 7.08 2.07
N ALA A 45 9.07 7.70 0.90
CA ALA A 45 9.59 7.02 -0.28
C ALA A 45 11.03 6.49 -0.07
N ILE A 46 11.91 7.31 0.52
CA ILE A 46 13.28 6.91 0.85
C ILE A 46 13.29 5.72 1.82
N GLN A 47 12.47 5.77 2.87
CA GLN A 47 12.36 4.67 3.84
C GLN A 47 11.81 3.40 3.20
N ARG A 48 10.79 3.51 2.33
CA ARG A 48 10.26 2.37 1.55
C ARG A 48 11.35 1.72 0.71
N GLN A 49 12.15 2.54 0.02
CA GLN A 49 13.25 2.03 -0.81
C GLN A 49 14.32 1.34 0.04
N ALA A 50 14.68 1.92 1.19
CA ALA A 50 15.64 1.31 2.11
C ALA A 50 15.16 -0.05 2.64
N LEU A 51 13.87 -0.18 2.99
CA LEU A 51 13.27 -1.45 3.42
C LEU A 51 13.24 -2.48 2.29
N ALA A 52 12.94 -2.06 1.06
CA ALA A 52 12.95 -2.95 -0.11
C ALA A 52 14.37 -3.52 -0.37
N VAL A 53 15.40 -2.67 -0.32
CA VAL A 53 16.80 -3.10 -0.47
C VAL A 53 17.20 -4.11 0.59
N GLN A 54 16.82 -3.88 1.86
CA GLN A 54 17.11 -4.81 2.96
C GLN A 54 16.39 -6.15 2.78
N ARG A 55 15.11 -6.11 2.40
CA ARG A 55 14.31 -7.30 2.12
C ARG A 55 14.92 -8.13 0.99
N ASP A 56 15.32 -7.49 -0.10
CA ASP A 56 15.95 -8.16 -1.24
C ASP A 56 17.27 -8.82 -0.85
N ALA A 57 18.09 -8.17 -0.01
CA ALA A 57 19.31 -8.76 0.50
C ALA A 57 19.04 -10.04 1.32
N ILE A 58 18.01 -10.02 2.18
CA ILE A 58 17.61 -11.21 2.95
C ILE A 58 17.14 -12.32 2.02
N LEU A 59 16.32 -12.01 1.02
CA LEU A 59 15.80 -13.01 0.07
C LEU A 59 16.93 -13.63 -0.77
N LYS A 60 17.87 -12.83 -1.27
CA LYS A 60 19.06 -13.34 -1.97
C LYS A 60 19.91 -14.26 -1.09
N SER A 61 20.11 -13.88 0.18
CA SER A 61 20.86 -14.73 1.13
C SER A 61 20.15 -16.05 1.43
N ASP A 62 18.81 -16.06 1.48
CA ASP A 62 18.03 -17.27 1.68
C ASP A 62 18.06 -18.18 0.46
N GLU A 63 17.97 -17.62 -0.76
CA GLU A 63 18.11 -18.37 -2.01
C GLU A 63 19.45 -19.11 -2.08
N GLN A 64 20.55 -18.41 -1.78
CA GLN A 64 21.89 -19.02 -1.72
C GLN A 64 21.97 -20.13 -0.67
N ARG A 65 21.39 -19.94 0.52
CA ARG A 65 21.35 -20.98 1.56
C ARG A 65 20.53 -22.19 1.15
N GLN A 66 19.38 -21.98 0.52
CA GLN A 66 18.56 -23.08 0.00
C GLN A 66 19.27 -23.87 -1.09
N ALA A 67 20.03 -23.20 -1.97
CA ALA A 67 20.84 -23.87 -2.98
C ALA A 67 21.88 -24.81 -2.34
N LEU A 68 22.55 -24.37 -1.26
CA LEU A 68 23.50 -25.18 -0.51
C LEU A 68 22.84 -26.37 0.22
N CYS A 69 21.55 -26.31 0.53
CA CYS A 69 20.86 -27.40 1.21
C CYS A 69 20.83 -28.69 0.36
N TRP A 70 20.80 -28.58 -0.96
CA TRP A 70 20.76 -29.74 -1.86
C TRP A 70 22.06 -30.53 -1.92
N GLN A 71 23.16 -29.97 -1.43
CA GLN A 71 24.45 -30.66 -1.30
C GLN A 71 24.57 -31.43 0.02
N LYS A 72 23.56 -31.36 0.90
CA LYS A 72 23.57 -32.01 2.21
C LYS A 72 22.71 -33.28 2.19
N PHE A 73 23.09 -34.27 3.00
CA PHE A 73 22.28 -35.48 3.16
C PHE A 73 20.91 -35.18 3.80
N ALA A 74 20.88 -34.30 4.81
CA ALA A 74 19.66 -33.92 5.52
C ALA A 74 18.97 -32.69 4.88
N VAL A 75 18.65 -32.75 3.58
CA VAL A 75 18.09 -31.62 2.81
C VAL A 75 16.87 -31.00 3.49
N ASN A 76 15.91 -31.82 3.91
CA ASN A 76 14.65 -31.33 4.50
C ASN A 76 14.87 -30.56 5.81
N ALA A 77 15.77 -31.04 6.68
CA ALA A 77 16.12 -30.34 7.91
C ALA A 77 16.79 -29.00 7.60
N CYS A 78 17.70 -28.97 6.61
CA CYS A 78 18.33 -27.73 6.15
C CYS A 78 17.31 -26.71 5.60
N LEU A 79 16.35 -27.14 4.78
CA LEU A 79 15.33 -26.26 4.22
C LEU A 79 14.40 -25.69 5.30
N ILE A 80 14.03 -26.49 6.31
CA ILE A 80 13.26 -26.01 7.47
C ILE A 80 14.00 -24.90 8.19
N GLU A 81 15.29 -25.09 8.43
CA GLU A 81 16.14 -24.13 9.10
C GLU A 81 16.33 -22.84 8.28
N SER A 82 16.57 -22.94 6.96
CA SER A 82 16.65 -21.76 6.07
C SER A 82 15.38 -20.92 6.16
N ARG A 83 14.21 -21.56 6.12
CA ARG A 83 12.91 -20.89 6.27
C ARG A 83 12.74 -20.24 7.64
N ARG A 84 13.22 -20.87 8.72
CA ARG A 84 13.19 -20.32 10.08
C ARG A 84 14.03 -19.05 10.14
N ILE A 85 15.26 -19.09 9.65
CA ILE A 85 16.16 -17.93 9.64
C ILE A 85 15.58 -16.81 8.77
N ARG A 86 15.06 -17.12 7.57
CA ARG A 86 14.40 -16.11 6.72
C ARG A 86 13.25 -15.42 7.45
N ARG A 87 12.36 -16.17 8.11
CA ARG A 87 11.25 -15.58 8.88
C ARG A 87 11.76 -14.66 9.98
N GLN A 88 12.75 -15.09 10.75
CA GLN A 88 13.34 -14.28 11.82
C GLN A 88 14.00 -13.00 11.29
N ALA A 89 14.64 -13.06 10.12
CA ALA A 89 15.27 -11.89 9.51
C ALA A 89 14.24 -10.90 8.92
N LEU A 90 13.13 -11.41 8.36
CA LEU A 90 12.08 -10.57 7.76
C LEU A 90 11.14 -9.95 8.79
N ASP A 91 10.93 -10.58 9.94
CA ASP A 91 10.01 -10.12 10.98
C ASP A 91 10.24 -8.65 11.42
N PRO A 92 11.47 -8.22 11.77
CA PRO A 92 11.70 -6.82 12.13
C PRO A 92 11.46 -5.84 10.97
N LEU A 93 11.64 -6.26 9.71
CA LEU A 93 11.31 -5.42 8.56
C LEU A 93 9.80 -5.29 8.39
N ALA A 94 9.05 -6.36 8.61
CA ALA A 94 7.59 -6.33 8.57
C ALA A 94 7.01 -5.36 9.61
N GLN A 95 7.58 -5.34 10.83
CA GLN A 95 7.17 -4.37 11.86
C GLN A 95 7.46 -2.92 11.44
N GLN A 96 8.62 -2.66 10.82
CA GLN A 96 8.96 -1.33 10.29
C GLN A 96 8.02 -0.91 9.15
N GLU A 97 7.70 -1.83 8.23
CA GLU A 97 6.74 -1.59 7.14
C GLU A 97 5.35 -1.24 7.69
N LEU A 98 4.89 -1.89 8.77
CA LEU A 98 3.60 -1.58 9.41
C LEU A 98 3.55 -0.16 9.98
N VAL A 99 4.61 0.27 10.67
CA VAL A 99 4.72 1.63 11.20
C VAL A 99 4.74 2.66 10.06
N LEU A 100 5.52 2.41 9.02
CA LEU A 100 5.59 3.29 7.85
C LEU A 100 4.25 3.40 7.12
N ASN A 101 3.53 2.28 6.97
CA ASN A 101 2.18 2.24 6.39
C ASN A 101 1.16 2.99 7.24
N ALA A 102 1.29 2.98 8.57
CA ALA A 102 0.42 3.75 9.47
C ALA A 102 0.67 5.25 9.30
N ARG A 103 1.95 5.67 9.27
CA ARG A 103 2.34 7.07 9.02
C ARG A 103 1.81 7.58 7.70
N GLU A 104 1.99 6.82 6.62
CA GLU A 104 1.50 7.23 5.30
C GLU A 104 -0.02 7.35 5.25
N ARG A 105 -0.76 6.44 5.91
CA ARG A 105 -2.22 6.55 6.01
C ARG A 105 -2.65 7.82 6.75
N ALA A 106 -1.97 8.16 7.84
CA ALA A 106 -2.24 9.38 8.60
C ALA A 106 -2.00 10.62 7.73
N TRP A 107 -0.84 10.70 7.08
CA TRP A 107 -0.52 11.80 6.17
C TRP A 107 -1.57 11.94 5.04
N ARG A 108 -1.92 10.84 4.37
CA ARG A 108 -2.97 10.85 3.31
C ARG A 108 -4.33 11.31 3.85
N SER A 109 -4.64 11.05 5.12
CA SER A 109 -5.85 11.55 5.77
C SER A 109 -5.79 13.07 5.93
N THR A 110 -4.72 13.58 6.54
CA THR A 110 -4.50 15.02 6.74
C THR A 110 -4.56 15.78 5.42
N GLN A 111 -3.93 15.26 4.35
CA GLN A 111 -4.00 15.88 3.02
C GLN A 111 -5.42 15.97 2.46
N ARG A 112 -6.27 14.97 2.73
CA ARG A 112 -7.68 15.00 2.31
C ARG A 112 -8.46 16.03 3.11
N ASP A 113 -8.25 16.09 4.42
CA ASP A 113 -8.95 17.03 5.30
C ASP A 113 -8.61 18.49 4.94
N LEU A 114 -7.34 18.78 4.69
CA LEU A 114 -6.89 20.09 4.19
C LEU A 114 -7.54 20.46 2.84
N ARG A 115 -7.66 19.49 1.91
CA ARG A 115 -8.34 19.70 0.63
C ARG A 115 -9.83 19.99 0.80
N LEU A 116 -10.49 19.37 1.79
CA LEU A 116 -11.90 19.62 2.08
C LEU A 116 -12.12 20.99 2.72
N LEU A 117 -11.25 21.41 3.64
CA LEU A 117 -11.28 22.74 4.24
C LEU A 117 -11.13 23.84 3.19
N GLY A 118 -10.19 23.70 2.25
CA GLY A 118 -10.01 24.65 1.15
C GLY A 118 -11.13 24.64 0.09
N LYS A 119 -12.04 23.66 0.13
CA LYS A 119 -13.18 23.54 -0.78
C LYS A 119 -14.51 23.97 -0.16
N GLN A 120 -14.57 24.40 1.10
CA GLN A 120 -15.84 24.82 1.69
C GLN A 120 -16.40 26.04 0.92
N PRO A 121 -17.56 25.90 0.26
CA PRO A 121 -18.25 27.07 -0.28
C PRO A 121 -18.71 27.91 0.91
N ASP A 122 -18.54 29.23 0.83
CA ASP A 122 -19.05 30.17 1.81
C ASP A 122 -20.50 29.81 2.15
N LYS A 123 -20.73 29.25 3.33
CA LYS A 123 -22.05 29.22 3.95
C LYS A 123 -22.36 30.64 4.43
N GLN A 124 -22.46 31.56 3.48
CA GLN A 124 -22.93 32.92 3.65
C GLN A 124 -23.85 33.27 2.48
N GLY A 125 -24.89 32.45 2.32
CA GLY A 125 -26.17 32.93 1.81
C GLY A 125 -26.98 33.43 3.00
N THR A 126 -26.69 34.67 3.43
CA THR A 126 -27.56 35.52 4.27
C THR A 126 -28.79 35.93 3.43
N PRO A 127 -29.97 36.29 4.00
CA PRO A 127 -30.27 36.69 5.38
C PRO A 127 -31.17 35.76 6.19
#